data_AF-A0A146MFM8-F1
#
_entry.id   AF-A0A146MFM8-F1
#
_cell.length_a   1.000
_cell.length_b   1.000
_cell.length_c   1.000
_cell.angle_alpha   90.00
_cell.angle_beta   90.00
_cell.angle_gamma   90.00
#
_symmetry.space_group_name_H-M   'P 1'
#
loop_
_entity.id
_entity.type
_entity.pdbx_description
1 polymer ?
#
loop_
_entity_poly.entity_id
_entity_poly.type
_entity_poly.pdbx_seq_one_letter_code
_entity_poly.pdbx_strand_id
1 'polypeptide(L)'
;MEEYHGLDTKLLERFLKKRFHDEKPTEVISVEVKNAVPKGQNYASLIYSVKMTCLTAAGKKKSFSMIVKSELTADGVKATMKELSVFQSETRVFTTILPMMEELMEEFNDKREKLWADLLGFQPYNKLVFEDLSDNGYIVADRRKGLDFNHSKLVLRNLARMHAMSKVLLARGLITAEDRGQFLM
;
A
#
# COMPACT_ATOMS: atom_id res chain seq x y z
N MET A 1 24.16 -5.60 -14.83
CA MET A 1 23.43 -4.42 -15.33
C MET A 1 22.35 -4.12 -14.31
N GLU A 2 22.41 -2.97 -13.64
CA GLU A 2 21.30 -2.52 -12.80
C GLU A 2 20.07 -2.33 -13.71
N GLU A 3 18.98 -3.04 -13.42
CA GLU A 3 17.70 -2.82 -14.12
C GLU A 3 17.24 -1.37 -13.82
N TYR A 4 17.04 -0.58 -14.86
CA TYR A 4 16.47 0.76 -14.70
C TYR A 4 14.98 0.62 -14.35
N HIS A 5 14.64 0.86 -13.07
CA HIS A 5 13.28 0.65 -12.56
C HIS A 5 12.34 1.86 -12.74
N GLY A 6 12.81 2.99 -13.29
CA GLY A 6 12.00 4.20 -13.50
C GLY A 6 11.47 4.85 -12.22
N LEU A 7 12.05 4.52 -11.06
CA LEU A 7 11.63 5.04 -9.76
C LEU A 7 12.29 6.41 -9.48
N ASP A 8 11.48 7.39 -9.10
CA ASP A 8 11.96 8.69 -8.60
C ASP A 8 12.42 8.55 -7.14
N THR A 9 13.71 8.29 -6.96
CA THR A 9 14.31 8.08 -5.63
C THR A 9 14.23 9.31 -4.73
N LYS A 10 14.22 10.53 -5.30
CA LYS A 10 14.05 11.77 -4.52
C LYS A 10 12.63 11.90 -3.98
N LEU A 11 11.63 11.49 -4.75
CA LEU A 11 10.25 11.42 -4.27
C LEU A 11 10.11 10.40 -3.13
N LEU A 12 10.69 9.22 -3.29
CA LEU A 12 10.68 8.17 -2.25
C LEU A 12 11.37 8.63 -0.96
N GLU A 13 12.50 9.33 -1.08
CA GLU A 13 13.19 9.95 0.04
C GLU A 13 12.30 10.94 0.80
N ARG A 14 11.51 11.76 0.10
CA ARG A 14 10.56 12.70 0.73
C ARG A 14 9.49 11.97 1.53
N PHE A 15 8.92 10.90 0.98
CA PHE A 15 7.91 10.10 1.69
C PHE A 15 8.49 9.40 2.91
N LEU A 16 9.69 8.83 2.77
CA LEU A 16 10.43 8.22 3.89
C LEU A 16 10.70 9.25 4.99
N LYS A 17 11.27 10.42 4.65
CA LYS A 17 11.57 11.49 5.63
C LYS A 17 10.32 11.98 6.35
N LYS A 18 9.19 12.06 5.64
CA LYS A 18 7.91 12.43 6.25
C LYS A 18 7.42 11.37 7.24
N ARG A 19 7.45 10.08 6.88
CA ARG A 19 6.99 8.99 7.75
C ARG A 19 7.89 8.81 8.98
N PHE A 20 9.20 8.74 8.75
CA PHE A 20 10.21 8.45 9.75
C PHE A 20 10.85 9.72 10.29
N HIS A 21 10.08 10.81 10.41
CA HIS A 21 10.59 12.11 10.84
C HIS A 21 11.26 12.05 12.23
N ASP A 22 10.76 11.21 13.13
CA ASP A 22 11.33 10.97 14.47
C ASP A 22 12.74 10.37 14.43
N GLU A 23 13.04 9.57 13.40
CA GLU A 23 14.35 8.96 13.17
C GLU A 23 15.35 9.94 12.56
N LYS A 24 14.87 11.13 12.16
CA LYS A 24 15.64 12.22 11.55
C LYS A 24 16.59 11.74 10.43
N PRO A 25 16.09 11.02 9.40
CA PRO A 25 16.89 10.65 8.25
C PRO A 25 17.33 11.91 7.47
N THR A 26 18.63 12.01 7.17
CA THR A 26 19.25 13.20 6.57
C THR A 26 19.69 12.97 5.13
N GLU A 27 20.58 12.02 4.88
CA GLU A 27 21.19 11.78 3.57
C GLU A 27 20.98 10.32 3.16
N VAL A 28 20.59 10.09 1.91
CA VAL A 28 20.48 8.73 1.34
C VAL A 28 21.86 8.27 0.88
N ILE A 29 22.34 7.18 1.46
CA ILE A 29 23.65 6.57 1.18
C ILE A 29 23.53 5.53 0.06
N SER A 30 22.47 4.71 0.10
CA SER A 30 22.24 3.68 -0.90
C SER A 30 20.74 3.39 -1.06
N VAL A 31 20.39 2.92 -2.27
CA VAL A 31 19.04 2.49 -2.62
C VAL A 31 19.15 1.12 -3.26
N GLU A 32 18.51 0.12 -2.67
CA GLU A 32 18.35 -1.21 -3.25
C GLU A 32 16.90 -1.37 -3.73
N VAL A 33 16.72 -1.83 -4.96
CA VAL A 33 15.40 -2.08 -5.54
C VAL A 33 15.30 -3.54 -5.96
N LYS A 34 14.20 -4.19 -5.58
CA LYS A 34 13.90 -5.58 -5.92
C LYS A 34 12.44 -5.70 -6.34
N ASN A 35 12.12 -6.70 -7.16
CA ASN A 35 10.71 -7.05 -7.38
C ASN A 35 10.13 -7.56 -6.06
N ALA A 36 9.02 -6.96 -5.61
CA ALA A 36 8.39 -7.36 -4.34
C ALA A 36 7.73 -8.74 -4.43
N VAL A 37 7.35 -9.15 -5.64
CA VAL A 37 6.72 -10.44 -5.91
C VAL A 37 7.41 -11.17 -7.07
N PRO A 38 7.34 -12.51 -7.12
CA PRO A 38 7.86 -13.28 -8.23
C PRO A 38 7.26 -12.87 -9.59
N LYS A 39 8.02 -13.08 -10.67
CA LYS A 39 7.54 -12.89 -12.04
C LYS A 39 6.23 -13.64 -12.27
N GLY A 40 5.23 -12.97 -12.85
CA GLY A 40 3.90 -13.52 -13.10
C GLY A 40 2.88 -13.39 -11.96
N GLN A 41 3.24 -12.78 -10.82
CA GLN A 41 2.28 -12.40 -9.77
C GLN A 41 1.87 -10.91 -9.83
N ASN A 42 2.59 -10.11 -10.61
CA ASN A 42 2.26 -8.71 -10.93
C ASN A 42 1.32 -8.65 -12.14
N TYR A 43 0.01 -8.67 -11.91
CA TYR A 43 -0.99 -8.71 -12.98
C TYR A 43 -1.35 -7.33 -13.55
N ALA A 44 -1.56 -6.34 -12.67
CA ALA A 44 -2.12 -5.03 -13.03
C ALA A 44 -1.19 -3.85 -12.69
N SER A 45 -0.04 -4.11 -12.08
CA SER A 45 0.86 -3.09 -11.55
C SER A 45 2.29 -3.62 -11.45
N LEU A 46 3.26 -2.71 -11.47
CA LEU A 46 4.64 -2.98 -11.06
C LEU A 46 4.75 -2.80 -9.55
N ILE A 47 5.25 -3.81 -8.85
CA ILE A 47 5.44 -3.76 -7.38
C ILE A 47 6.91 -4.01 -7.06
N TYR A 48 7.54 -3.01 -6.44
CA TYR A 48 8.95 -3.04 -6.04
C TYR A 48 9.07 -2.96 -4.52
N SER A 49 9.96 -3.76 -3.94
CA SER A 49 10.48 -3.52 -2.59
C SER A 49 11.72 -2.66 -2.72
N VAL A 50 11.71 -1.52 -2.02
CA VAL A 50 12.79 -0.54 -2.05
C VAL A 50 13.34 -0.39 -0.64
N LYS A 51 14.63 -0.63 -0.49
CA LYS A 51 15.36 -0.44 0.76
C LYS A 51 16.30 0.75 0.62
N MET A 52 16.07 1.80 1.40
CA MET A 52 16.90 3.01 1.41
C MET A 52 17.72 3.02 2.70
N THR A 53 19.04 3.11 2.58
CA THR A 53 19.93 3.32 3.73
C THR A 53 20.26 4.80 3.84
N CYS A 54 19.91 5.42 4.96
CA CYS A 54 20.14 6.83 5.22
C CYS A 54 21.11 7.04 6.39
N LEU A 55 21.82 8.16 6.38
CA LEU A 55 22.36 8.74 7.60
C LEU A 55 21.21 9.34 8.42
N THR A 56 21.36 9.32 9.74
CA THR A 56 20.49 10.02 10.69
C THR A 56 21.21 11.26 11.20
N ALA A 57 20.47 12.20 11.79
CA ALA A 57 21.07 13.37 12.46
C ALA A 57 22.09 13.00 13.55
N ALA A 58 22.02 11.77 14.09
CA ALA A 58 22.98 11.23 15.05
C ALA A 58 24.24 10.62 14.39
N GLY A 59 24.41 10.76 13.07
CA GLY A 59 25.52 10.17 12.31
C GLY A 59 25.45 8.65 12.14
N LYS A 60 24.35 8.00 12.55
CA LYS A 60 24.16 6.55 12.41
C LYS A 60 23.55 6.21 11.06
N LYS A 61 23.99 5.10 10.46
CA LYS A 61 23.35 4.50 9.29
C LYS A 61 22.11 3.72 9.72
N LYS A 62 20.97 3.95 9.07
CA LYS A 62 19.73 3.20 9.28
C LYS A 62 19.09 2.88 7.94
N SER A 63 18.53 1.68 7.80
CA SER A 63 17.80 1.26 6.61
C SER A 63 16.30 1.34 6.84
N PHE A 64 15.58 1.72 5.81
CA PHE A 64 14.12 1.81 5.77
C PHE A 64 13.61 1.08 4.53
N SER A 65 12.61 0.22 4.70
CA SER A 65 11.99 -0.53 3.60
C SER A 65 10.64 0.08 3.25
N MET A 66 10.28 0.04 1.97
CA MET A 66 8.97 0.46 1.47
C MET A 66 8.55 -0.38 0.25
N ILE A 67 7.25 -0.51 0.06
CA ILE A 67 6.68 -1.12 -1.15
C ILE A 67 6.19 -0.02 -2.08
N VAL A 68 6.72 0.01 -3.30
CA VAL A 68 6.29 0.95 -4.34
C VAL A 68 5.44 0.21 -5.36
N LYS A 69 4.16 0.58 -5.42
CA LYS A 69 3.22 0.12 -6.43
C LYS A 69 3.03 1.20 -7.50
N SER A 70 3.29 0.87 -8.75
CA SER A 70 3.17 1.79 -9.89
C SER A 70 2.32 1.20 -11.02
N GLU A 71 1.67 2.06 -11.80
CA GLU A 71 0.89 1.67 -12.97
C GLU A 71 1.77 0.94 -14.02
N LEU A 72 1.18 -0.02 -14.74
CA LEU A 72 1.81 -0.63 -15.91
C LEU A 72 1.84 0.38 -17.06
N THR A 73 3.02 0.66 -17.60
CA THR A 73 3.20 1.61 -18.71
C THR A 73 3.10 0.96 -20.10
N ALA A 74 2.88 -0.36 -20.20
CA ALA A 74 2.72 -1.04 -21.48
C ALA A 74 1.40 -0.64 -22.16
N ASP A 75 1.49 -0.11 -23.38
CA ASP A 75 0.39 0.60 -24.06
C ASP A 75 -0.92 -0.21 -24.17
N GLY A 76 -0.83 -1.53 -24.36
CA GLY A 76 -2.02 -2.40 -24.45
C GLY A 76 -2.74 -2.66 -23.12
N VAL A 77 -2.02 -2.67 -21.99
CA VAL A 77 -2.61 -2.89 -20.64
C VAL A 77 -3.10 -1.57 -20.03
N LYS A 78 -2.44 -0.47 -20.39
CA LYS A 78 -2.76 0.88 -19.90
C LYS A 78 -4.16 1.34 -20.29
N ALA A 79 -4.61 1.03 -21.51
CA ALA A 79 -5.97 1.39 -21.96
C ALA A 79 -7.05 0.70 -21.12
N THR A 80 -6.95 -0.62 -20.94
CA THR A 80 -7.90 -1.40 -20.13
C THR A 80 -7.86 -1.03 -18.65
N MET A 81 -6.67 -0.80 -18.07
CA MET A 81 -6.55 -0.39 -16.66
C MET A 81 -7.07 1.02 -16.40
N LYS A 82 -6.94 1.91 -17.38
CA LYS A 82 -7.50 3.27 -17.32
C LYS A 82 -9.03 3.25 -17.40
N GLU A 83 -9.60 2.38 -18.24
CA GLU A 83 -11.06 2.17 -18.29
C GLU A 83 -11.61 1.64 -16.96
N LEU A 84 -10.84 0.79 -16.26
CA LEU A 84 -11.25 0.19 -14.99
C LEU A 84 -11.03 1.10 -13.77
N SER A 85 -10.41 2.29 -13.93
CA SER A 85 -10.13 3.23 -12.84
C SER A 85 -9.48 2.60 -11.59
N VAL A 86 -8.68 1.53 -11.77
CA VAL A 86 -8.18 0.70 -10.66
C VAL A 86 -7.28 1.51 -9.72
N PHE A 87 -6.32 2.26 -10.27
CA PHE A 87 -5.43 3.11 -9.48
C PHE A 87 -6.15 4.31 -8.85
N GLN A 88 -7.23 4.81 -9.47
CA GLN A 88 -8.06 5.88 -8.88
C GLN A 88 -8.78 5.36 -7.64
N SER A 89 -9.44 4.21 -7.78
CA SER A 89 -10.14 3.53 -6.69
C SER A 89 -9.19 3.18 -5.56
N GLU A 90 -8.03 2.59 -5.88
CA GLU A 90 -7.03 2.23 -4.89
C GLU A 90 -6.45 3.46 -4.17
N THR A 91 -6.13 4.53 -4.92
CA THR A 91 -5.68 5.79 -4.32
C THR A 91 -6.73 6.28 -3.31
N ARG A 92 -8.00 6.34 -3.71
CA ARG A 92 -9.09 6.80 -2.85
C ARG A 92 -9.31 5.92 -1.61
N VAL A 93 -9.15 4.59 -1.75
CA VAL A 93 -9.23 3.67 -0.61
C VAL A 93 -8.16 4.02 0.43
N PHE A 94 -6.90 4.16 0.02
CA PHE A 94 -5.79 4.40 0.96
C PHE A 94 -5.70 5.85 1.45
N THR A 95 -6.11 6.85 0.66
CA THR A 95 -6.00 8.26 1.06
C THR A 95 -7.21 8.77 1.82
N THR A 96 -8.35 8.06 1.76
CA THR A 96 -9.62 8.59 2.26
C THR A 96 -10.40 7.53 3.01
N ILE A 97 -10.74 6.39 2.38
CA ILE A 97 -11.67 5.42 2.98
C ILE A 97 -11.05 4.73 4.21
N LEU A 98 -9.82 4.22 4.11
CA LEU A 98 -9.14 3.57 5.24
C LEU A 98 -8.88 4.54 6.40
N PRO A 99 -8.42 5.78 6.19
CA PRO A 99 -8.38 6.80 7.26
C PRO A 99 -9.73 7.01 7.96
N MET A 100 -10.84 7.14 7.21
CA MET A 100 -12.18 7.26 7.82
C MET A 100 -12.57 5.99 8.59
N MET A 101 -12.14 4.81 8.15
CA MET A 101 -12.33 3.57 8.92
C MET A 101 -11.51 3.56 10.21
N GLU A 102 -10.29 4.09 10.21
CA GLU A 102 -9.48 4.25 11.43
C GLU A 102 -10.14 5.23 12.41
N GLU A 103 -10.75 6.31 11.91
CA GLU A 103 -11.55 7.23 12.75
C GLU A 103 -12.77 6.53 13.37
N LEU A 104 -13.49 5.71 12.59
CA LEU A 104 -14.59 4.89 13.13
C LEU A 104 -14.08 3.90 14.17
N MET A 105 -12.91 3.28 13.96
CA MET A 105 -12.33 2.37 14.94
C MET A 105 -12.11 3.09 16.27
N GLU A 106 -11.60 4.33 16.26
CA GLU A 106 -11.42 5.09 17.49
C GLU A 106 -12.75 5.53 18.10
N GLU A 107 -13.69 6.03 17.28
CA GLU A 107 -15.03 6.43 17.73
C GLU A 107 -15.78 5.31 18.46
N PHE A 108 -15.73 4.09 17.91
CA PHE A 108 -16.37 2.91 18.49
C PHE A 108 -15.50 2.17 19.51
N ASN A 109 -14.35 2.75 19.92
CA ASN A 109 -13.40 2.17 20.86
C ASN A 109 -12.94 0.75 20.46
N ASP A 110 -12.81 0.53 19.16
CA ASP A 110 -12.37 -0.73 18.56
C ASP A 110 -10.85 -0.84 18.57
N LYS A 111 -10.32 -1.44 19.64
CA LYS A 111 -8.88 -1.62 19.87
C LYS A 111 -8.23 -2.77 19.10
N ARG A 112 -8.95 -3.40 18.17
CA ARG A 112 -8.35 -4.43 17.29
C ARG A 112 -7.44 -3.76 16.26
N GLU A 113 -6.29 -4.39 15.99
CA GLU A 113 -5.35 -3.93 14.96
C GLU A 113 -6.01 -3.73 13.60
N LYS A 114 -5.50 -2.77 12.82
CA LYS A 114 -5.86 -2.65 11.40
C LYS A 114 -5.14 -3.71 10.59
N LEU A 115 -5.79 -4.20 9.52
CA LEU A 115 -5.24 -5.24 8.63
C LEU A 115 -4.88 -4.69 7.25
N TRP A 116 -4.48 -3.42 7.18
CA TRP A 116 -3.99 -2.78 5.98
C TRP A 116 -2.69 -2.05 6.27
N ALA A 117 -1.83 -1.97 5.26
CA ALA A 117 -0.55 -1.27 5.35
C ALA A 117 -0.75 0.25 5.41
N ASP A 118 0.16 0.92 6.10
CA ASP A 118 0.29 2.38 6.07
C ASP A 118 0.68 2.88 4.67
N LEU A 119 -0.01 3.91 4.21
CA LEU A 119 0.38 4.69 3.03
C LEU A 119 1.44 5.73 3.44
N LEU A 120 2.67 5.57 2.93
CA LEU A 120 3.77 6.52 3.14
C LEU A 120 3.64 7.76 2.25
N GLY A 121 3.10 7.57 1.06
CA GLY A 121 2.90 8.64 0.09
C GLY A 121 2.35 8.13 -1.23
N PHE A 122 1.93 9.05 -2.08
CA PHE A 122 1.36 8.71 -3.37
C PHE A 122 1.60 9.82 -4.39
N GLN A 123 1.61 9.44 -5.66
CA GLN A 123 1.45 10.35 -6.78
C GLN A 123 0.12 9.99 -7.43
N PRO A 124 -0.86 10.92 -7.46
CA PRO A 124 -2.21 10.63 -7.91
C PRO A 124 -2.23 9.82 -9.20
N TYR A 125 -2.98 8.71 -9.17
CA TYR A 125 -3.30 7.86 -10.31
C TYR A 125 -2.15 7.06 -10.93
N ASN A 126 -0.91 7.22 -10.43
CA ASN A 126 0.27 6.59 -11.03
C ASN A 126 1.07 5.74 -10.03
N LYS A 127 1.07 6.10 -8.74
CA LYS A 127 1.99 5.50 -7.76
C LYS A 127 1.46 5.58 -6.34
N LEU A 128 1.57 4.47 -5.61
CA LEU A 128 1.32 4.35 -4.18
C LEU A 128 2.57 3.77 -3.51
N VAL A 129 2.94 4.32 -2.36
CA VAL A 129 4.09 3.89 -1.59
C VAL A 129 3.62 3.50 -0.20
N PHE A 130 3.85 2.24 0.16
CA PHE A 130 3.40 1.63 1.41
C PHE A 130 4.58 1.27 2.30
N GLU A 131 4.32 1.08 3.59
CA GLU A 131 5.26 0.37 4.44
C GLU A 131 5.53 -1.05 3.92
N ASP A 132 6.70 -1.58 4.22
CA ASP A 132 7.03 -2.97 3.90
C ASP A 132 6.66 -3.88 5.07
N LEU A 133 5.53 -4.58 4.94
CA LEU A 133 5.05 -5.50 5.98
C LEU A 133 6.00 -6.68 6.22
N SER A 134 6.94 -6.98 5.31
CA SER A 134 7.92 -8.02 5.56
C SER A 134 8.86 -7.68 6.71
N ASP A 135 9.07 -6.39 7.01
CA ASP A 135 9.84 -5.93 8.18
C ASP A 135 9.15 -6.37 9.51
N ASN A 136 7.84 -6.58 9.48
CA ASN A 136 7.03 -7.08 10.61
C ASN A 136 6.82 -8.61 10.58
N GLY A 137 7.51 -9.33 9.68
CA GLY A 137 7.43 -10.79 9.56
C GLY A 137 6.20 -11.31 8.79
N TYR A 138 5.42 -10.44 8.15
CA TYR A 138 4.32 -10.87 7.30
C TYR A 138 4.81 -11.55 6.02
N ILE A 139 4.12 -12.62 5.61
CA ILE A 139 4.42 -13.37 4.38
C ILE A 139 3.19 -13.45 3.48
N VAL A 140 3.43 -13.52 2.16
CA VAL A 140 2.37 -13.71 1.18
C VAL A 140 1.91 -15.18 1.21
N ALA A 141 0.62 -15.40 1.44
CA ALA A 141 0.04 -16.73 1.42
C ALA A 141 0.06 -17.35 0.01
N ASP A 142 0.32 -18.65 -0.08
CA ASP A 142 0.29 -19.38 -1.35
C ASP A 142 -1.16 -19.56 -1.82
N ARG A 143 -1.55 -18.77 -2.82
CA ARG A 143 -2.90 -18.80 -3.41
C ARG A 143 -3.34 -20.17 -3.92
N ARG A 144 -2.41 -21.09 -4.25
CA ARG A 144 -2.73 -22.45 -4.73
C ARG A 144 -3.05 -23.41 -3.59
N LYS A 145 -2.50 -23.15 -2.40
CA LYS A 145 -2.73 -23.95 -1.19
C LYS A 145 -3.91 -23.43 -0.37
N GLY A 146 -4.24 -22.15 -0.52
CA GLY A 146 -5.26 -21.50 0.29
C GLY A 146 -4.75 -21.16 1.69
N LEU A 147 -5.67 -20.70 2.54
CA LEU A 147 -5.41 -20.36 3.94
C LEU A 147 -5.81 -21.53 4.84
N ASP A 148 -5.10 -21.72 5.95
CA ASP A 148 -5.57 -22.61 7.00
C ASP A 148 -6.82 -22.04 7.69
N PHE A 149 -7.44 -22.84 8.57
CA PHE A 149 -8.68 -22.46 9.25
C PHE A 149 -8.54 -21.18 10.09
N ASN A 150 -7.43 -21.00 10.79
CA ASN A 150 -7.24 -19.85 11.68
C ASN A 150 -7.08 -18.57 10.87
N HIS A 151 -6.27 -18.60 9.81
CA HIS A 151 -6.12 -17.48 8.90
C HIS A 151 -7.41 -17.18 8.14
N SER A 152 -8.13 -18.21 7.69
CA SER A 152 -9.44 -18.04 7.03
C SER A 152 -10.46 -17.35 7.96
N LYS A 153 -10.53 -17.79 9.22
CA LYS A 153 -11.39 -17.18 10.24
C LYS A 153 -11.00 -15.72 10.50
N LEU A 154 -9.70 -15.42 10.58
CA LEU A 154 -9.20 -14.05 10.75
C LEU A 154 -9.62 -13.16 9.57
N VAL A 155 -9.41 -13.62 8.33
CA VAL A 155 -9.79 -12.89 7.12
C VAL A 155 -11.30 -12.62 7.09
N LEU A 156 -12.14 -13.64 7.31
CA LEU A 156 -13.59 -13.47 7.29
C LEU A 156 -14.09 -12.48 8.34
N ARG A 157 -13.53 -12.50 9.56
CA ARG A 157 -13.88 -11.53 10.60
C ARG A 157 -13.52 -10.10 10.21
N ASN A 158 -12.38 -9.91 9.55
CA ASN A 158 -11.94 -8.58 9.14
C ASN A 158 -12.67 -8.07 7.90
N LEU A 159 -13.02 -8.94 6.96
CA LEU A 159 -13.93 -8.60 5.86
C LEU A 159 -15.30 -8.16 6.39
N ALA A 160 -15.86 -8.86 7.37
CA ALA A 160 -17.11 -8.47 8.00
C ALA A 160 -17.00 -7.10 8.72
N ARG A 161 -15.89 -6.87 9.43
CA ARG A 161 -15.60 -5.58 10.07
C ARG A 161 -15.48 -4.45 9.05
N MET A 162 -14.71 -4.64 7.99
CA MET A 162 -14.56 -3.67 6.90
C MET A 162 -15.90 -3.37 6.23
N HIS A 163 -16.71 -4.40 5.96
CA HIS A 163 -18.05 -4.24 5.41
C HIS A 163 -18.96 -3.42 6.33
N ALA A 164 -18.96 -3.69 7.63
CA ALA A 164 -19.74 -2.94 8.61
C ALA A 164 -19.31 -1.46 8.64
N MET A 165 -18.01 -1.17 8.68
CA MET A 165 -17.50 0.20 8.64
C MET A 165 -17.89 0.92 7.34
N SER A 166 -17.77 0.26 6.18
CA SER A 166 -18.24 0.82 4.91
C SER A 166 -19.73 1.16 4.93
N LYS A 167 -20.57 0.34 5.57
CA LYS A 167 -22.02 0.65 5.71
C LYS A 167 -22.26 1.87 6.59
N VAL A 168 -21.51 2.03 7.68
CA VAL A 168 -21.59 3.23 8.52
C VAL A 168 -21.17 4.47 7.73
N LEU A 169 -20.04 4.42 7.03
CA LEU A 169 -19.58 5.54 6.19
C LEU A 169 -20.60 5.91 5.11
N LEU A 170 -21.22 4.91 4.47
CA LEU A 170 -22.28 5.13 3.47
C LEU A 170 -23.53 5.76 4.08
N ALA A 171 -23.97 5.27 5.25
CA ALA A 171 -25.13 5.82 5.96
C ALA A 171 -24.91 7.26 6.42
N ARG A 172 -23.64 7.64 6.69
CA ARG A 172 -23.22 9.01 7.02
C ARG A 172 -23.00 9.90 5.79
N GLY A 173 -23.10 9.36 4.58
CA GLY A 173 -22.83 10.10 3.34
C GLY A 173 -21.36 10.45 3.12
N LEU A 174 -20.42 9.79 3.82
CA LEU A 174 -18.98 10.01 3.70
C LEU A 174 -18.37 9.27 2.49
N ILE A 175 -19.04 8.22 2.04
CA ILE A 175 -18.75 7.50 0.79
C ILE A 175 -20.03 7.31 -0.01
N THR A 176 -19.92 7.13 -1.32
CA THR A 176 -21.07 6.97 -2.23
C THR A 176 -21.11 5.57 -2.85
N ALA A 177 -22.14 5.30 -3.68
CA ALA A 177 -22.20 4.05 -4.44
C ALA A 177 -21.09 3.93 -5.50
N GLU A 178 -20.52 5.05 -5.95
CA GLU A 178 -19.41 5.09 -6.91
C GLU A 178 -18.10 4.57 -6.30
N ASP A 179 -17.98 4.63 -4.97
CA ASP A 179 -16.82 4.11 -4.22
C ASP A 179 -16.75 2.58 -4.17
N ARG A 180 -17.73 1.86 -4.74
CA ARG A 180 -17.73 0.40 -4.82
C ARG A 180 -16.75 -0.17 -5.85
N GLY A 181 -16.18 0.68 -6.71
CA GLY A 181 -15.38 0.26 -7.86
C GLY A 181 -16.25 -0.28 -8.99
N GLN A 182 -15.82 -0.09 -10.24
CA GLN A 182 -16.48 -0.67 -11.39
C GLN A 182 -16.03 -2.14 -11.53
N PHE A 183 -16.93 -3.08 -11.26
CA PHE A 183 -16.69 -4.49 -11.56
C PHE A 183 -17.03 -4.76 -13.02
N LEU A 184 -16.16 -5.50 -13.73
CA LEU A 184 -16.55 -6.18 -14.95
C LEU A 184 -17.66 -7.17 -14.58
N MET A 185 -18.88 -6.89 -15.04
CA MET A 185 -19.98 -7.84 -15.05
C MET A 185 -19.92 -8.64 -16.35
#